data_AF-A0A368GD14-F1
#
_entry.id   AF-A0A368GD14-F1
#
_cell.length_a   1.000
_cell.length_b   1.000
_cell.length_c   1.000
_cell.angle_alpha   90.00
_cell.angle_beta   90.00
_cell.angle_gamma   90.00
#
_symmetry.space_group_name_H-M   'P 1'
#
loop_
_entity.id
_entity.type
_entity.pdbx_description
1 polymer ?
#
loop_
_entity_poly.entity_id
_entity_poly.type
_entity_poly.pdbx_seq_one_letter_code
_entity_poly.pdbx_strand_id
1 'polypeptide(L)'
;MFCSASNRTHGATDRTLGVTFIAYGVIVQILYVVDMSVMCKQKYRQLACYKIMIALGVYDMASISVNSLLTGYFWIVGANYCTNPTLIYVSGSIAIGLWCGACMNCFVLVINRLLDVWSKIHMKRVSSDELSETIIWSNLNCVISCISDRSVFGGNRTYLILTIPLCYGMYFSLFTQPLLFNSDQSAWYFYTFTPNHYIEEFLSYPHIANNLIVVVTTCLLYVQYCRILLQVSKGSTRISFAQKSFFVQCTFICMINLACSLIYVYMEFFTPPFFFVHLGHITWQLGNGE
;
A
#
# COMPACT_ATOMS: atom_id res chain seq x y z
N MET A 1 3.89 30.30 -4.53
CA MET A 1 4.21 31.20 -5.65
C MET A 1 3.68 30.71 -7.01
N PHE A 2 3.31 29.43 -7.15
CA PHE A 2 2.89 28.78 -8.42
C PHE A 2 1.58 29.28 -9.06
N CYS A 3 0.67 29.88 -8.28
CA CYS A 3 -0.65 30.31 -8.77
C CYS A 3 -0.72 31.79 -9.16
N SER A 4 0.42 32.48 -9.32
CA SER A 4 0.43 33.92 -9.63
C SER A 4 -0.04 34.23 -11.05
N ALA A 5 0.16 33.30 -12.00
CA ALA A 5 -0.25 33.45 -13.41
C ALA A 5 -1.55 32.69 -13.74
N SER A 6 -2.17 32.03 -12.76
CA SER A 6 -3.41 31.27 -12.96
C SER A 6 -4.64 32.13 -12.63
N ASN A 7 -5.70 32.01 -13.43
CA ASN A 7 -6.96 32.75 -13.22
C ASN A 7 -7.78 32.28 -11.99
N ARG A 8 -7.27 31.33 -11.19
CA ARG A 8 -7.92 30.81 -9.96
C ARG A 8 -9.40 30.44 -10.13
N THR A 9 -9.76 29.97 -11.30
CA THR A 9 -11.11 29.49 -11.59
C THR A 9 -11.29 28.06 -11.12
N HIS A 10 -12.53 27.72 -10.74
CA HIS A 10 -12.92 26.34 -10.50
C HIS A 10 -12.83 25.52 -11.79
N GLY A 11 -12.41 24.26 -11.66
CA GLY A 11 -12.35 23.33 -12.78
C GLY A 11 -13.67 22.58 -13.00
N ALA A 12 -13.60 21.48 -13.73
CA ALA A 12 -14.75 20.63 -14.04
C ALA A 12 -15.45 20.13 -12.77
N THR A 13 -16.78 20.21 -12.76
CA THR A 13 -17.62 19.72 -11.66
C THR A 13 -18.44 18.54 -12.12
N ASP A 14 -18.41 17.45 -11.36
CA ASP A 14 -19.30 16.31 -11.55
C ASP A 14 -19.89 15.90 -10.20
N ARG A 15 -21.13 16.32 -9.97
CA ARG A 15 -21.85 16.01 -8.72
C ARG A 15 -22.20 14.54 -8.62
N THR A 16 -22.45 13.85 -9.73
CA THR A 16 -22.85 12.44 -9.73
C THR A 16 -21.67 11.57 -9.33
N LEU A 17 -20.50 11.80 -9.92
CA LEU A 17 -19.26 11.11 -9.54
C LEU A 17 -18.85 11.44 -8.11
N GLY A 18 -18.90 12.73 -7.73
CA GLY A 18 -18.56 13.15 -6.37
C GLY A 18 -19.44 12.52 -5.29
N VAL A 19 -20.77 12.51 -5.48
CA VAL A 19 -21.71 11.86 -4.54
C VAL A 19 -21.50 10.35 -4.50
N THR A 20 -21.25 9.71 -5.64
CA THR A 20 -20.99 8.27 -5.70
C THR A 20 -19.72 7.89 -4.94
N PHE A 21 -18.64 8.66 -5.09
CA PHE A 21 -17.40 8.47 -4.34
C PHE A 21 -17.62 8.66 -2.83
N ILE A 22 -18.32 9.72 -2.42
CA ILE A 22 -18.62 9.93 -1.00
C ILE A 22 -19.46 8.77 -0.44
N ALA A 23 -20.49 8.33 -1.15
CA ALA A 23 -21.33 7.22 -0.71
C ALA A 23 -20.52 5.92 -0.57
N TYR A 24 -19.70 5.59 -1.56
CA TYR A 24 -18.79 4.44 -1.52
C TYR A 24 -17.84 4.55 -0.32
N GLY A 25 -17.16 5.69 -0.16
CA GLY A 25 -16.22 5.94 0.92
C GLY A 25 -16.86 5.78 2.30
N VAL A 26 -18.08 6.31 2.51
CA VAL A 26 -18.81 6.16 3.79
C VAL A 26 -19.14 4.70 4.08
N ILE A 27 -19.63 3.95 3.08
CA ILE A 27 -19.97 2.54 3.26
C ILE A 27 -18.72 1.73 3.63
N VAL A 28 -17.64 1.88 2.87
CA VAL A 28 -16.38 1.16 3.11
C VAL A 28 -15.76 1.56 4.44
N GLN A 29 -15.80 2.85 4.81
CA GLN A 29 -15.31 3.33 6.10
C GLN A 29 -16.06 2.67 7.28
N ILE A 30 -17.38 2.51 7.18
CA ILE A 30 -18.18 1.83 8.21
C ILE A 30 -17.77 0.36 8.33
N LEU A 31 -17.59 -0.33 7.19
CA LEU A 31 -17.16 -1.72 7.18
C LEU A 31 -15.78 -1.89 7.86
N TYR A 32 -14.80 -1.05 7.51
CA TYR A 32 -13.48 -1.07 8.15
C TYR A 32 -13.56 -0.81 9.66
N VAL A 33 -14.41 0.12 10.11
CA VAL A 33 -14.59 0.37 11.55
C VAL A 33 -15.13 -0.87 12.28
N VAL A 34 -16.09 -1.57 11.68
CA VAL A 34 -16.63 -2.82 12.23
C VAL A 34 -15.57 -3.90 12.29
N ASP A 35 -14.82 -4.10 11.21
CA ASP A 35 -13.76 -5.12 11.13
C ASP A 35 -12.64 -4.84 12.14
N MET A 36 -12.22 -3.58 12.25
CA MET A 36 -11.24 -3.14 13.23
C MET A 36 -11.74 -3.35 14.67
N SER A 37 -13.02 -3.12 14.94
CA SER A 37 -13.61 -3.35 16.27
C SER A 37 -13.57 -4.83 16.67
N VAL A 38 -13.75 -5.74 15.71
CA VAL A 38 -13.64 -7.20 15.93
C VAL A 38 -12.18 -7.59 16.17
N MET A 39 -11.25 -7.09 15.35
CA MET A 39 -9.82 -7.39 15.45
C MET A 39 -9.18 -6.82 16.72
N CYS A 40 -9.70 -5.73 17.27
CA CYS A 40 -9.20 -5.10 18.50
C CYS A 40 -9.51 -5.88 19.78
N LYS A 41 -10.32 -6.96 19.73
CA LYS A 41 -10.59 -7.78 20.92
C LYS A 41 -9.29 -8.39 21.48
N GLN A 42 -9.13 -8.34 22.81
CA GLN A 42 -7.93 -8.78 23.54
C GLN A 42 -7.43 -10.18 23.12
N LYS A 43 -8.36 -11.08 22.80
CA LYS A 43 -8.09 -12.46 22.37
C LYS A 43 -7.25 -12.56 21.09
N TYR A 44 -7.40 -11.62 20.14
CA TYR A 44 -6.71 -11.64 18.84
C TYR A 44 -5.42 -10.80 18.83
N ARG A 45 -5.34 -9.75 19.66
CA ARG A 45 -4.18 -8.85 19.75
C ARG A 45 -2.88 -9.50 20.25
N GLN A 46 -2.94 -10.73 20.76
CA GLN A 46 -1.75 -11.47 21.18
C GLN A 46 -0.90 -11.97 20.02
N LEU A 47 -1.48 -12.09 18.81
CA LEU A 47 -0.79 -12.55 17.62
C LEU A 47 -0.18 -11.37 16.85
N ALA A 48 1.10 -11.46 16.47
CA ALA A 48 1.81 -10.42 15.74
C ALA A 48 1.13 -10.03 14.42
N CYS A 49 0.56 -11.02 13.72
CA CYS A 49 -0.17 -10.80 12.46
C CYS A 49 -1.39 -9.88 12.63
N TYR A 50 -2.16 -10.03 13.71
CA TYR A 50 -3.31 -9.17 13.97
C TYR A 50 -2.87 -7.73 14.27
N LYS A 51 -1.73 -7.54 14.94
CA LYS A 51 -1.17 -6.20 15.17
C LYS A 51 -0.80 -5.51 13.86
N ILE A 52 -0.19 -6.24 12.92
CA ILE A 52 0.16 -5.73 11.59
C ILE A 52 -1.10 -5.41 10.78
N MET A 53 -2.09 -6.30 10.79
CA MET A 53 -3.38 -6.08 10.09
C MET A 53 -4.15 -4.88 10.66
N ILE A 54 -4.13 -4.67 11.98
CA ILE A 54 -4.70 -3.48 12.61
C ILE A 54 -3.97 -2.21 12.16
N ALA A 55 -2.63 -2.23 12.10
CA ALA A 55 -1.87 -1.08 11.62
C ALA A 55 -2.20 -0.77 10.15
N LEU A 56 -2.25 -1.79 9.29
CA LEU A 56 -2.63 -1.65 7.88
C LEU A 56 -4.06 -1.08 7.75
N GLY A 57 -5.03 -1.62 8.49
CA GLY A 57 -6.40 -1.11 8.47
C GLY A 57 -6.54 0.36 8.89
N VAL A 58 -5.67 0.87 9.78
CA VAL A 58 -5.63 2.31 10.11
C VAL A 58 -5.12 3.13 8.91
N TYR A 59 -4.12 2.64 8.18
CA TYR A 59 -3.65 3.27 6.95
C TYR A 59 -4.75 3.29 5.88
N ASP A 60 -5.43 2.17 5.68
CA ASP A 60 -6.51 2.04 4.68
C ASP A 60 -7.67 2.98 5.00
N MET A 61 -8.10 3.06 6.26
CA MET A 61 -9.12 4.00 6.72
C MET A 61 -8.74 5.46 6.47
N ALA A 62 -7.49 5.83 6.76
CA ALA A 62 -7.00 7.18 6.51
C ALA A 62 -6.91 7.47 5.00
N SER A 63 -6.52 6.47 4.21
CA SER A 63 -6.39 6.56 2.76
C SER A 63 -7.75 6.70 2.09
N ILE A 64 -8.76 5.94 2.50
CA ILE A 64 -10.16 6.05 2.04
C ILE A 64 -10.72 7.45 2.34
N SER A 65 -10.40 8.02 3.51
CA SER A 65 -10.85 9.36 3.88
C SER A 65 -10.33 10.43 2.89
N VAL A 66 -9.08 10.31 2.44
CA VAL A 66 -8.50 11.24 1.46
C VAL A 66 -8.93 10.91 0.03
N ASN A 67 -8.80 9.66 -0.38
CA ASN A 67 -8.99 9.23 -1.76
C ASN A 67 -10.47 9.16 -2.17
N SER A 68 -11.38 8.92 -1.24
CA SER A 68 -12.80 8.76 -1.54
C SER A 68 -13.63 9.95 -1.06
N LEU A 69 -13.62 10.25 0.24
CA LEU A 69 -14.46 11.31 0.81
C LEU A 69 -13.99 12.70 0.35
N LEU A 70 -12.70 13.00 0.50
CA LEU A 70 -12.16 14.30 0.16
C LEU A 70 -12.06 14.51 -1.37
N THR A 71 -11.63 13.50 -2.13
CA THR A 71 -11.69 13.53 -3.60
C THR A 71 -13.13 13.77 -4.11
N GLY A 72 -14.13 13.10 -3.53
CA GLY A 72 -15.53 13.30 -3.88
C GLY A 72 -16.01 14.72 -3.60
N TYR A 73 -15.60 15.31 -2.47
CA TYR A 73 -15.83 16.73 -2.19
C TYR A 73 -15.17 17.66 -3.22
N PHE A 74 -13.92 17.38 -3.60
CA PHE A 74 -13.21 18.18 -4.59
C PHE A 74 -13.88 18.17 -5.96
N TRP A 75 -14.49 17.06 -6.39
CA TRP A 75 -15.27 17.01 -7.63
C TRP A 75 -16.57 17.80 -7.59
N ILE A 76 -17.24 17.85 -6.43
CA ILE A 76 -18.48 18.64 -6.28
C ILE A 76 -18.18 20.14 -6.41
N VAL A 77 -17.04 20.57 -5.88
CA VAL A 77 -16.62 21.98 -5.86
C VAL A 77 -15.81 22.37 -7.11
N GLY A 78 -15.28 21.41 -7.86
CA GLY A 78 -14.36 21.68 -8.98
C GLY A 78 -13.04 22.26 -8.46
N ALA A 79 -12.50 21.67 -7.40
CA ALA A 79 -11.33 22.18 -6.70
C ALA A 79 -10.04 21.82 -7.45
N ASN A 80 -9.21 22.84 -7.64
CA ASN A 80 -7.86 22.78 -8.18
C ASN A 80 -6.86 23.42 -7.21
N TYR A 81 -5.57 23.09 -7.32
CA TYR A 81 -4.52 23.62 -6.44
C TYR A 81 -4.58 25.16 -6.26
N CYS A 82 -4.89 25.91 -7.31
CA CYS A 82 -4.96 27.37 -7.23
C CYS A 82 -6.26 27.94 -6.63
N THR A 83 -7.29 27.13 -6.46
CA THR A 83 -8.54 27.52 -5.78
C THR A 83 -8.45 27.27 -4.28
N ASN A 84 -7.92 26.12 -3.87
CA ASN A 84 -7.82 25.68 -2.48
C ASN A 84 -6.41 25.12 -2.18
N PRO A 85 -5.36 25.96 -2.22
CA PRO A 85 -3.98 25.50 -2.17
C PRO A 85 -3.63 24.79 -0.86
N THR A 86 -4.05 25.32 0.28
CA THR A 86 -3.72 24.74 1.59
C THR A 86 -4.36 23.37 1.77
N LEU A 87 -5.65 23.23 1.43
CA LEU A 87 -6.38 21.99 1.62
C LEU A 87 -5.82 20.89 0.70
N ILE A 88 -5.61 21.20 -0.59
CA ILE A 88 -5.07 20.24 -1.57
C ILE A 88 -3.64 19.85 -1.24
N TYR A 89 -2.80 20.80 -0.84
CA TYR A 89 -1.42 20.53 -0.44
C TYR A 89 -1.37 19.58 0.77
N VAL A 90 -2.10 19.90 1.84
CA VAL A 90 -2.11 19.09 3.07
C VAL A 90 -2.67 17.69 2.80
N SER A 91 -3.78 17.59 2.07
CA SER A 91 -4.35 16.29 1.72
C SER A 91 -3.43 15.48 0.82
N GLY A 92 -2.72 16.14 -0.09
CA GLY A 92 -1.74 15.54 -0.97
C GLY A 92 -0.54 14.96 -0.24
N SER A 93 -0.01 15.71 0.73
CA SER A 93 1.04 15.27 1.63
C SER A 93 0.60 14.06 2.45
N ILE A 94 -0.64 14.06 2.95
CA ILE A 94 -1.18 12.92 3.69
C ILE A 94 -1.33 11.71 2.75
N ALA A 95 -1.88 11.89 1.55
CA ALA A 95 -2.08 10.82 0.57
C ALA A 95 -0.77 10.09 0.22
N ILE A 96 0.30 10.84 -0.10
CA ILE A 96 1.59 10.25 -0.46
C ILE A 96 2.23 9.51 0.73
N GLY A 97 2.13 10.08 1.93
CA GLY A 97 2.63 9.44 3.14
C GLY A 97 1.88 8.15 3.49
N LEU A 98 0.55 8.15 3.32
CA LEU A 98 -0.28 6.96 3.52
C LEU A 98 0.02 5.88 2.48
N TRP A 99 0.18 6.24 1.21
CA TRP A 99 0.56 5.31 0.14
C TRP A 99 1.89 4.61 0.44
N CYS A 100 2.96 5.40 0.63
CA CYS A 100 4.29 4.86 0.89
C CYS A 100 4.35 4.06 2.20
N GLY A 101 3.65 4.52 3.25
CA GLY A 101 3.53 3.80 4.51
C GLY A 101 2.77 2.48 4.37
N ALA A 102 1.67 2.44 3.61
CA ALA A 102 0.92 1.22 3.33
C ALA A 102 1.79 0.21 2.57
N CYS A 103 2.54 0.64 1.55
CA CYS A 103 3.50 -0.23 0.84
C CYS A 103 4.50 -0.91 1.79
N MET A 104 5.03 -0.16 2.77
CA MET A 104 5.94 -0.72 3.78
C MET A 104 5.25 -1.69 4.73
N ASN A 105 4.00 -1.42 5.13
CA ASN A 105 3.22 -2.37 5.92
C ASN A 105 2.96 -3.69 5.16
N CYS A 106 2.68 -3.61 3.86
CA CYS A 106 2.54 -4.80 3.00
C CYS A 106 3.82 -5.63 2.97
N PHE A 107 5.00 -4.99 2.93
CA PHE A 107 6.27 -5.72 3.04
C PHE A 107 6.44 -6.44 4.37
N VAL A 108 6.18 -5.75 5.47
CA VAL A 108 6.24 -6.33 6.81
C VAL A 108 5.29 -7.53 6.92
N LEU A 109 4.10 -7.44 6.33
CA LEU A 109 3.12 -8.52 6.29
C LEU A 109 3.65 -9.72 5.49
N VAL A 110 4.18 -9.52 4.28
CA VAL A 110 4.72 -10.61 3.43
C VAL A 110 5.88 -11.32 4.12
N ILE A 111 6.80 -10.57 4.74
CA ILE A 111 7.90 -11.15 5.51
C ILE A 111 7.36 -11.98 6.67
N ASN A 112 6.43 -11.44 7.46
CA ASN A 112 5.81 -12.18 8.57
C ASN A 112 5.12 -13.48 8.11
N ARG A 113 4.50 -13.49 6.93
CA ARG A 113 3.89 -14.70 6.34
C ARG A 113 4.93 -15.71 5.88
N LEU A 114 6.00 -15.26 5.22
CA LEU A 114 7.13 -16.11 4.83
C LEU A 114 7.75 -16.80 6.05
N LEU A 115 7.95 -16.05 7.14
CA LEU A 115 8.47 -16.58 8.40
C LEU A 115 7.54 -17.62 9.04
N ASP A 116 6.22 -17.38 9.07
CA ASP A 116 5.27 -18.35 9.62
C ASP A 116 5.28 -19.68 8.82
N VAL A 117 5.33 -19.61 7.50
CA VAL A 117 5.42 -20.80 6.64
C VAL A 117 6.76 -21.52 6.83
N TRP A 118 7.87 -20.78 6.84
CA TRP A 118 9.20 -21.35 7.02
C TRP A 118 9.35 -22.05 8.38
N SER A 119 8.87 -21.42 9.47
CA SER A 119 8.92 -22.03 10.81
C SER A 119 8.19 -23.36 10.89
N LYS A 120 7.03 -23.47 10.22
CA LYS A 120 6.24 -24.72 10.15
C LYS A 120 6.94 -25.80 9.33
N ILE A 121 7.61 -25.41 8.25
CA ILE A 121 8.42 -26.33 7.43
C ILE A 121 9.62 -26.82 8.23
N HIS A 122 10.30 -25.92 8.94
CA HIS A 122 11.48 -26.26 9.73
C HIS A 122 11.13 -27.20 10.89
N MET A 123 10.05 -26.93 11.65
CA MET A 123 9.60 -27.86 12.70
C MET A 123 9.21 -29.23 12.15
N LYS A 124 8.61 -29.32 10.96
CA LYS A 124 8.28 -30.60 10.33
C LYS A 124 9.52 -31.36 9.87
N ARG A 125 10.50 -30.68 9.26
CA ARG A 125 11.78 -31.29 8.88
C ARG A 125 12.57 -31.79 10.09
N VAL A 126 12.54 -31.07 11.21
CA VAL A 126 13.16 -31.53 12.48
C VAL A 126 12.48 -32.78 13.03
N SER A 127 11.18 -33.00 12.74
CA SER A 127 10.45 -34.20 13.16
C SER A 127 10.58 -35.40 12.21
N SER A 128 11.13 -35.24 11.01
CA SER A 128 11.26 -36.27 9.97
C SER A 128 12.72 -36.45 9.57
N ASP A 129 13.46 -37.20 10.38
CA ASP A 129 14.74 -37.88 10.12
C ASP A 129 15.99 -37.10 9.64
N GLU A 130 17.12 -37.56 10.19
CA GLU A 130 18.50 -37.55 9.70
C GLU A 130 19.14 -36.26 9.14
N LEU A 131 20.22 -35.93 9.83
CA LEU A 131 21.32 -35.04 9.51
C LEU A 131 21.99 -35.41 8.17
N SER A 132 21.41 -35.08 7.01
CA SER A 132 22.19 -34.97 5.77
C SER A 132 21.49 -34.18 4.67
N GLU A 133 21.75 -32.87 4.63
CA GLU A 133 22.02 -32.08 3.41
C GLU A 133 21.96 -30.58 3.77
N THR A 134 22.92 -30.13 4.59
CA THR A 134 23.00 -28.73 5.05
C THR A 134 23.78 -27.82 4.07
N ILE A 135 24.36 -28.37 2.99
CA ILE A 135 25.42 -27.66 2.25
C ILE A 135 24.91 -26.89 1.02
N ILE A 136 23.81 -27.27 0.37
CA ILE A 136 23.34 -26.58 -0.86
C ILE A 136 22.46 -25.33 -0.56
N TRP A 137 22.13 -25.10 0.72
CA TRP A 137 21.11 -24.11 1.14
C TRP A 137 21.67 -22.87 1.86
N SER A 138 22.99 -22.67 1.95
CA SER A 138 23.59 -21.83 3.01
C SER A 138 23.38 -20.31 2.89
N ASN A 139 23.28 -19.72 1.70
CA ASN A 139 23.28 -18.25 1.61
C ASN A 139 21.88 -17.60 1.76
N LEU A 140 20.82 -18.20 1.20
CA LEU A 140 19.46 -17.66 1.31
C LEU A 140 18.79 -18.07 2.63
N ASN A 141 19.07 -19.28 3.14
CA ASN A 141 18.58 -19.69 4.46
C ASN A 141 19.34 -19.00 5.61
N CYS A 142 20.54 -18.47 5.41
CA CYS A 142 21.22 -17.68 6.46
C CYS A 142 20.54 -16.32 6.66
N VAL A 143 20.19 -15.60 5.57
CA VAL A 143 19.43 -14.35 5.64
C VAL A 143 18.03 -14.60 6.21
N ILE A 144 17.34 -15.64 5.72
CA ILE A 144 16.02 -16.00 6.23
C ILE A 144 16.10 -16.49 7.68
N SER A 145 17.12 -17.25 8.08
CA SER A 145 17.30 -17.70 9.48
C SER A 145 17.68 -16.56 10.42
N CYS A 146 18.40 -15.54 9.95
CA CYS A 146 18.68 -14.32 10.73
C CYS A 146 17.41 -13.45 10.91
N ILE A 147 16.50 -13.45 9.93
CA ILE A 147 15.20 -12.76 10.00
C ILE A 147 14.15 -13.62 10.73
N SER A 148 14.30 -14.95 10.70
CA SER A 148 13.43 -15.99 11.27
C SER A 148 13.78 -16.35 12.71
N ASP A 149 14.45 -15.46 13.44
CA ASP A 149 14.33 -15.56 14.88
C ASP A 149 12.91 -15.10 15.24
N ARG A 150 12.09 -16.04 15.74
CA ARG A 150 10.75 -15.83 16.31
C ARG A 150 10.75 -14.69 17.35
N SER A 151 11.93 -14.26 17.81
CA SER A 151 12.17 -13.10 18.66
C SER A 151 11.95 -11.71 18.01
N VAL A 152 11.98 -11.58 16.67
CA VAL A 152 11.85 -10.28 15.99
C VAL A 152 10.41 -9.77 16.03
N PHE A 153 9.43 -10.61 15.68
CA PHE A 153 8.00 -10.25 15.67
C PHE A 153 7.26 -10.59 16.97
N GLY A 154 7.95 -10.98 18.04
CA GLY A 154 7.35 -11.41 19.30
C GLY A 154 6.92 -10.26 20.22
N GLY A 155 5.71 -10.34 20.77
CA GLY A 155 5.27 -9.49 21.89
C GLY A 155 5.20 -8.00 21.55
N ASN A 156 5.81 -7.14 22.38
CA ASN A 156 5.80 -5.68 22.16
C ASN A 156 6.74 -5.22 21.05
N ARG A 157 7.67 -6.07 20.59
CA ARG A 157 8.64 -5.72 19.53
C ARG A 157 7.96 -5.50 18.18
N THR A 158 6.81 -6.12 17.93
CA THR A 158 6.01 -5.84 16.73
C THR A 158 5.65 -4.36 16.61
N TYR A 159 5.35 -3.67 17.72
CA TYR A 159 5.05 -2.23 17.68
C TYR A 159 6.27 -1.39 17.30
N LEU A 160 7.47 -1.81 17.68
CA LEU A 160 8.72 -1.17 17.24
C LEU A 160 8.92 -1.36 15.73
N ILE A 161 8.63 -2.54 15.19
CA ILE A 161 8.71 -2.79 13.74
C ILE A 161 7.67 -1.96 12.99
N LEU A 162 6.46 -1.82 13.53
CA LEU A 162 5.41 -0.98 12.96
C LEU A 162 5.72 0.52 13.02
N THR A 163 6.71 0.92 13.81
CA THR A 163 7.22 2.30 13.79
C THR A 163 7.99 2.58 12.50
N ILE A 164 8.55 1.56 11.82
CA ILE A 164 9.28 1.73 10.56
C ILE A 164 8.36 2.22 9.42
N PRO A 165 7.24 1.54 9.09
CA PRO A 165 6.28 2.06 8.11
C PRO A 165 5.72 3.44 8.48
N LEU A 166 5.53 3.70 9.77
CA LEU A 166 5.05 4.96 10.30
C LEU A 166 6.03 6.11 10.04
N CYS A 167 7.30 5.94 10.41
CA CYS A 167 8.35 6.91 10.11
C CYS A 167 8.56 7.09 8.60
N TYR A 168 8.47 6.00 7.82
CA TYR A 168 8.59 6.08 6.37
C TYR A 168 7.47 6.90 5.74
N GLY A 169 6.21 6.64 6.12
CA GLY A 169 5.06 7.43 5.67
C GLY A 169 5.15 8.89 6.11
N MET A 170 5.58 9.17 7.34
CA MET A 170 5.81 10.54 7.81
C MET A 170 6.89 11.26 7.00
N TYR A 171 7.99 10.56 6.66
CA TYR A 171 9.04 11.14 5.83
C TYR A 171 8.49 11.59 4.47
N PHE A 172 7.71 10.75 3.80
CA PHE A 172 7.06 11.13 2.54
C PHE A 172 6.06 12.27 2.72
N SER A 173 5.28 12.25 3.80
CA SER A 173 4.28 13.29 4.05
C SER A 173 4.88 14.68 4.25
N LEU A 174 6.03 14.76 4.95
CA LEU A 174 6.63 16.03 5.36
C LEU A 174 7.75 16.52 4.45
N PHE A 175 8.53 15.63 3.85
CA PHE A 175 9.76 15.98 3.13
C PHE A 175 9.71 15.72 1.63
N THR A 176 8.61 15.15 1.11
CA THR A 176 8.45 14.92 -0.33
C THR A 176 7.33 15.77 -0.90
N GLN A 177 7.34 15.91 -2.23
CA GLN A 177 6.35 16.71 -2.93
C GLN A 177 4.97 16.05 -2.81
N PRO A 178 3.91 16.82 -2.49
CA PRO A 178 2.57 16.27 -2.34
C PRO A 178 1.91 15.98 -3.68
N LEU A 179 0.90 15.10 -3.63
CA LEU A 179 -0.04 14.90 -4.71
C LEU A 179 -1.07 16.04 -4.74
N LEU A 180 -1.27 16.65 -5.89
CA LEU A 180 -2.16 17.77 -6.10
C LEU A 180 -3.37 17.31 -6.91
N PHE A 181 -4.55 17.41 -6.30
CA PHE A 181 -5.78 17.10 -7.00
C PHE A 181 -6.10 18.18 -8.04
N ASN A 182 -6.49 17.74 -9.23
CA ASN A 182 -7.00 18.58 -10.29
C ASN A 182 -8.35 18.01 -10.78
N SER A 183 -9.41 18.81 -10.68
CA SER A 183 -10.76 18.39 -11.03
C SER A 183 -10.96 18.30 -12.56
N ASP A 184 -10.26 19.11 -13.35
CA ASP A 184 -10.32 19.07 -14.82
C ASP A 184 -9.76 17.76 -15.38
N GLN A 185 -8.66 17.30 -14.79
CA GLN A 185 -8.05 16.00 -15.12
C GLN A 185 -8.62 14.85 -14.28
N SER A 186 -9.49 15.17 -13.32
CA SER A 186 -10.17 14.21 -12.46
C SER A 186 -9.22 13.25 -11.75
N ALA A 187 -8.04 13.69 -11.33
CA ALA A 187 -7.06 12.84 -10.64
C ALA A 187 -6.09 13.63 -9.76
N TRP A 188 -5.32 12.88 -8.97
CA TRP A 188 -4.20 13.37 -8.17
C TRP A 188 -2.90 13.28 -8.98
N TYR A 189 -2.20 14.39 -9.14
CA TYR A 189 -0.95 14.49 -9.90
C TYR A 189 0.11 15.23 -9.08
N PHE A 190 1.39 14.95 -9.32
CA PHE A 190 2.44 15.82 -8.76
C PHE A 190 2.47 17.19 -9.44
N TYR A 191 2.02 17.26 -10.69
CA TYR A 191 1.97 18.46 -11.51
C TYR A 191 0.70 19.30 -11.25
N THR A 192 0.88 20.62 -11.13
CA THR A 192 -0.18 21.60 -10.83
C THR A 192 -1.04 21.99 -12.03
N PHE A 193 -0.59 21.74 -13.27
CA PHE A 193 -1.18 22.27 -14.51
C PHE A 193 -1.26 23.80 -14.58
N THR A 194 -0.38 24.50 -13.85
CA THR A 194 -0.33 25.97 -13.87
C THR A 194 0.41 26.49 -15.11
N PRO A 195 0.00 27.66 -15.66
CA PRO A 195 0.72 28.27 -16.78
C PRO A 195 2.20 28.51 -16.44
N ASN A 196 3.07 28.38 -17.45
CA ASN A 196 4.52 28.59 -17.35
C ASN A 196 5.29 27.64 -16.41
N HIS A 197 4.73 26.48 -16.12
CA HIS A 197 5.38 25.43 -15.34
C HIS A 197 5.33 24.12 -16.12
N TYR A 198 6.40 23.32 -16.07
CA TYR A 198 6.49 22.07 -16.82
C TYR A 198 6.48 20.86 -15.89
N ILE A 199 6.02 19.70 -16.39
CA ILE A 199 5.89 18.46 -15.61
C ILE A 199 7.22 18.02 -14.96
N GLU A 200 8.34 18.30 -15.62
CA GLU A 200 9.70 17.96 -15.17
C GLU A 200 10.09 18.63 -13.85
N GLU A 201 9.51 19.80 -13.55
CA GLU A 201 9.75 20.53 -12.29
C GLU A 201 9.07 19.86 -11.08
N PHE A 202 8.12 18.96 -11.33
CA PHE A 202 7.25 18.35 -10.32
C PHE A 202 7.52 16.85 -10.16
N LEU A 203 8.60 16.31 -10.74
CA LEU A 203 8.98 14.90 -10.61
C LEU A 203 9.46 14.59 -9.18
N SER A 204 8.85 13.59 -8.56
CA SER A 204 9.20 13.12 -7.22
C SER A 204 10.05 11.87 -7.31
N TYR A 205 11.37 12.04 -7.49
CA TYR A 205 12.32 10.92 -7.51
C TYR A 205 12.18 9.94 -6.32
N PRO A 206 11.93 10.39 -5.07
CA PRO A 206 11.70 9.48 -3.95
C PRO A 206 10.46 8.58 -4.14
N HIS A 207 9.39 9.10 -4.73
CA HIS A 207 8.17 8.34 -4.99
C HIS A 207 8.38 7.31 -6.11
N ILE A 208 9.04 7.72 -7.20
CA ILE A 208 9.40 6.83 -8.31
C ILE A 208 10.28 5.69 -7.79
N ALA A 209 11.30 6.01 -6.98
CA ALA A 209 12.18 5.02 -6.36
C ALA A 209 11.41 4.08 -5.43
N ASN A 210 10.51 4.61 -4.58
CA ASN A 210 9.64 3.79 -3.73
C ASN A 210 8.84 2.81 -4.58
N ASN A 211 8.08 3.29 -5.57
CA ASN A 211 7.23 2.42 -6.38
C ASN A 211 8.04 1.37 -7.14
N LEU A 212 9.21 1.71 -7.67
CA LEU A 212 10.08 0.73 -8.34
C LEU A 212 10.62 -0.33 -7.37
N ILE A 213 11.11 0.09 -6.20
CA ILE A 213 11.59 -0.84 -5.15
C ILE A 213 10.44 -1.72 -4.67
N VAL A 214 9.24 -1.14 -4.52
CA VAL A 214 8.04 -1.87 -4.10
C VAL A 214 7.75 -2.99 -5.10
N VAL A 215 7.67 -2.65 -6.39
CA VAL A 215 7.43 -3.60 -7.47
C VAL A 215 8.49 -4.68 -7.56
N VAL A 216 9.78 -4.32 -7.57
CA VAL A 216 10.88 -5.30 -7.67
C VAL A 216 10.88 -6.23 -6.47
N THR A 217 10.76 -5.70 -5.26
CA THR A 217 10.82 -6.50 -4.04
C THR A 217 9.61 -7.42 -3.90
N THR A 218 8.39 -6.94 -4.17
CA THR A 218 7.17 -7.76 -4.13
C THR A 218 7.22 -8.92 -5.14
N CYS A 219 7.66 -8.66 -6.37
CA CYS A 219 7.87 -9.70 -7.38
C CYS A 219 8.88 -10.76 -6.92
N LEU A 220 10.03 -10.35 -6.36
CA LEU A 220 11.04 -11.28 -5.84
C LEU A 220 10.50 -12.11 -4.68
N LEU A 221 9.87 -11.48 -3.69
CA LEU A 221 9.27 -12.17 -2.55
C LEU A 221 8.19 -13.16 -2.99
N TYR A 222 7.39 -12.81 -4.00
CA TYR A 222 6.35 -13.67 -4.55
C TYR A 222 6.91 -14.90 -5.26
N VAL A 223 7.96 -14.72 -6.08
CA VAL A 223 8.66 -15.84 -6.73
C VAL A 223 9.25 -16.78 -5.67
N GLN A 224 9.86 -16.25 -4.61
CA GLN A 224 10.39 -17.07 -3.53
C GLN A 224 9.29 -17.81 -2.76
N TYR A 225 8.18 -17.13 -2.47
CA TYR A 225 7.03 -17.75 -1.81
C TYR A 225 6.45 -18.89 -2.67
N CYS A 226 6.25 -18.66 -3.97
CA CYS A 226 5.78 -19.69 -4.91
C CYS A 226 6.72 -20.90 -4.94
N ARG A 227 8.04 -20.68 -4.96
CA ARG A 227 9.05 -21.75 -4.91
C ARG A 227 8.92 -22.59 -3.64
N ILE A 228 8.83 -21.94 -2.48
CA ILE A 228 8.64 -22.63 -1.19
C ILE A 228 7.34 -23.44 -1.19
N LEU A 229 6.25 -22.86 -1.69
CA LEU A 229 4.94 -23.51 -1.72
C LEU A 229 4.91 -24.72 -2.65
N LEU A 230 5.55 -24.63 -3.84
CA LEU A 230 5.71 -25.75 -4.77
C LEU A 230 6.59 -26.85 -4.16
N GLN A 231 7.64 -26.51 -3.42
CA GLN A 231 8.46 -27.49 -2.71
C GLN A 231 7.68 -28.23 -1.63
N VAL A 232 6.85 -27.51 -0.85
CA VAL A 232 5.98 -28.13 0.16
C VAL A 232 4.91 -29.02 -0.49
N SER A 233 4.33 -28.59 -1.61
CA SER A 233 3.31 -29.35 -2.32
C SER A 233 3.83 -30.63 -2.98
N LYS A 234 5.12 -30.70 -3.32
CA LYS A 234 5.77 -31.90 -3.85
C LYS A 234 6.12 -32.91 -2.76
N GLY A 235 6.27 -32.47 -1.51
CA GLY A 235 6.42 -33.36 -0.36
C GLY A 235 5.08 -33.95 0.08
N SER A 236 5.10 -34.93 0.99
CA SER A 236 3.89 -35.55 1.58
C SER A 236 3.10 -34.60 2.50
N THR A 237 3.45 -33.31 2.54
CA THR A 237 2.92 -32.33 3.49
C THR A 237 1.72 -31.59 2.91
N ARG A 238 0.52 -31.93 3.38
CA ARG A 238 -0.72 -31.23 3.00
C ARG A 238 -0.72 -29.79 3.55
N ILE A 239 -0.77 -28.81 2.66
CA ILE A 239 -0.94 -27.39 3.00
C ILE A 239 -2.36 -27.15 3.50
N SER A 240 -2.52 -26.39 4.59
CA SER A 240 -3.85 -26.06 5.13
C SER A 240 -4.63 -25.15 4.16
N PHE A 241 -5.95 -25.31 4.11
CA PHE A 241 -6.84 -24.45 3.32
C PHE A 241 -6.65 -22.97 3.66
N ALA A 242 -6.49 -22.64 4.95
CA ALA A 242 -6.23 -21.28 5.40
C ALA A 242 -4.95 -20.70 4.77
N GLN A 243 -3.87 -21.48 4.68
CA GLN A 243 -2.61 -21.02 4.07
C GLN A 243 -2.75 -20.76 2.57
N LYS A 244 -3.56 -21.57 1.87
CA LYS A 244 -3.86 -21.34 0.45
C LYS A 244 -4.71 -20.08 0.25
N SER A 245 -5.73 -19.89 1.09
CA SER A 245 -6.61 -18.71 1.03
C SER A 245 -5.85 -17.41 1.31
N PHE A 246 -5.03 -17.38 2.38
CA PHE A 246 -4.18 -16.22 2.66
C PHE A 246 -3.17 -15.93 1.55
N PHE A 247 -2.64 -16.97 0.89
CA PHE A 247 -1.73 -16.79 -0.23
C PHE A 247 -2.42 -16.11 -1.41
N VAL A 248 -3.56 -16.64 -1.85
CA VAL A 248 -4.32 -16.05 -2.97
C VAL A 248 -4.73 -14.61 -2.64
N GLN A 249 -5.10 -14.32 -1.40
CA GLN A 249 -5.38 -12.96 -0.94
C GLN A 249 -4.16 -12.05 -1.12
N CYS A 250 -3.00 -12.41 -0.57
CA CYS A 250 -1.79 -11.58 -0.69
C CYS A 250 -1.34 -11.42 -2.16
N THR A 251 -1.54 -12.44 -3.02
CA THR A 251 -1.26 -12.33 -4.45
C THR A 251 -2.13 -11.26 -5.11
N PHE A 252 -3.43 -11.29 -4.83
CA PHE A 252 -4.39 -10.37 -5.44
C PHE A 252 -4.08 -8.93 -5.04
N ILE A 253 -3.82 -8.72 -3.75
CA ILE A 253 -3.35 -7.46 -3.15
C ILE A 253 -2.10 -6.92 -3.84
N CYS A 254 -1.06 -7.75 -3.97
CA CYS A 254 0.19 -7.34 -4.61
C CYS A 254 0.00 -6.99 -6.09
N MET A 255 -0.87 -7.69 -6.82
CA MET A 255 -1.17 -7.40 -8.22
C MET A 255 -1.89 -6.06 -8.40
N ILE A 256 -2.82 -5.72 -7.50
CA ILE A 256 -3.51 -4.42 -7.50
C ILE A 256 -2.52 -3.29 -7.19
N ASN A 257 -1.70 -3.46 -6.14
CA ASN A 257 -0.67 -2.49 -5.77
C ASN A 257 0.39 -2.30 -6.87
N LEU A 258 0.76 -3.37 -7.58
CA LEU A 258 1.62 -3.31 -8.78
C LEU A 258 0.97 -2.49 -9.89
N ALA A 259 -0.29 -2.77 -10.22
CA ALA A 259 -1.01 -2.05 -11.27
C ALA A 259 -1.13 -0.55 -10.94
N CYS A 260 -1.50 -0.21 -9.71
CA CYS A 260 -1.60 1.17 -9.25
C CYS A 260 -0.24 1.89 -9.30
N SER A 261 0.83 1.24 -8.82
CA SER A 261 2.19 1.80 -8.86
C SER A 261 2.65 2.12 -10.29
N LEU A 262 2.39 1.21 -11.25
CA LEU A 262 2.76 1.42 -12.65
C LEU A 262 1.94 2.53 -13.30
N ILE A 263 0.64 2.63 -12.99
CA ILE A 263 -0.21 3.71 -13.49
C ILE A 263 0.28 5.06 -12.96
N TYR A 264 0.57 5.17 -11.66
CA TYR A 264 1.05 6.42 -11.07
C TYR A 264 2.43 6.84 -11.58
N VAL A 265 3.35 5.89 -11.80
CA VAL A 265 4.63 6.19 -12.46
C VAL A 265 4.39 6.69 -13.89
N TYR A 266 3.44 6.12 -14.63
CA TYR A 266 3.09 6.60 -15.96
C TYR A 266 2.51 8.03 -15.93
N MET A 267 1.60 8.32 -15.00
CA MET A 267 0.99 9.64 -14.80
C MET A 267 1.99 10.73 -14.39
N GLU A 268 3.16 10.33 -13.90
CA GLU A 268 4.25 11.23 -13.49
C GLU A 268 5.10 11.69 -14.70
N PHE A 269 5.20 10.88 -15.76
CA PHE A 269 5.94 11.23 -16.97
C PHE A 269 5.06 11.71 -18.12
N PHE A 270 3.81 11.24 -18.19
CA PHE A 270 2.91 11.50 -19.31
C PHE A 270 1.54 11.97 -18.83
N THR A 271 0.87 12.81 -19.62
CA THR A 271 -0.53 13.14 -19.38
C THR A 271 -1.40 11.96 -19.81
N PRO A 272 -2.07 11.26 -18.87
CA PRO A 272 -2.84 10.06 -19.20
C PRO A 272 -4.15 10.42 -19.93
N PRO A 273 -4.62 9.57 -20.86
CA PRO A 273 -5.99 9.68 -21.35
C PRO A 273 -7.00 9.33 -20.24
N PHE A 274 -8.24 9.81 -20.33
CA PHE A 274 -9.28 9.66 -19.29
C PHE A 274 -9.49 8.21 -18.80
N PHE A 275 -9.34 7.21 -19.67
CA PHE A 275 -9.46 5.80 -19.30
C PHE A 275 -8.40 5.38 -18.26
N PHE A 276 -7.16 5.83 -18.41
CA PHE A 276 -6.08 5.53 -17.48
C PHE A 276 -6.30 6.18 -16.12
N VAL A 277 -6.91 7.37 -16.10
CA VAL A 277 -7.29 8.05 -14.85
C VAL A 277 -8.34 7.24 -14.08
N HIS A 278 -9.38 6.76 -14.76
CA HIS A 278 -10.41 5.93 -14.13
C HIS A 278 -9.83 4.59 -13.63
N LEU A 279 -8.95 3.97 -14.41
CA LEU A 279 -8.25 2.76 -13.99
C LEU A 279 -7.36 3.02 -12.77
N GLY A 280 -6.70 4.17 -12.72
CA GLY A 280 -5.93 4.62 -11.55
C GLY A 280 -6.80 4.74 -10.30
N HIS A 281 -7.97 5.37 -10.40
CA HIS A 281 -8.91 5.46 -9.28
C HIS A 281 -9.42 4.10 -8.81
N ILE A 282 -9.79 3.23 -9.75
CA ILE A 282 -10.27 1.88 -9.41
C ILE A 282 -9.16 1.08 -8.73
N THR A 283 -7.95 1.06 -9.28
CA THR A 283 -6.83 0.32 -8.70
C THR A 283 -6.41 0.89 -7.36
N TRP A 284 -6.45 2.21 -7.18
CA TRP A 284 -6.17 2.84 -5.89
C TRP A 284 -7.28 2.55 -4.86
N GLN A 285 -8.55 2.60 -5.23
CA GLN A 285 -9.64 2.23 -4.31
C GLN A 285 -9.56 0.75 -3.91
N LEU A 286 -9.32 -0.14 -4.87
CA LEU A 286 -9.16 -1.56 -4.61
C LEU A 286 -7.96 -1.84 -3.71
N GLY A 287 -6.87 -1.08 -3.85
CA GLY A 287 -5.67 -1.23 -3.03
C GLY A 287 -5.84 -0.84 -1.56
N ASN A 288 -6.87 -0.04 -1.21
CA ASN A 288 -7.19 0.33 0.18
C ASN A 288 -8.51 -0.31 0.67
N GLY A 289 -9.10 -1.23 -0.11
CA GLY A 289 -10.36 -1.91 0.18
C GLY A 289 -10.19 -3.40 0.46
N GLU A 290 -8.98 -3.80 0.82
CA GLU A 290 -8.48 -5.18 0.95
C GLU A 290 -8.71 -5.83 2.32
#